data_AF-A0A8S4NN88-F1
#
_entry.id   AF-A0A8S4NN88-F1
#
_cell.length_a   1.000
_cell.length_b   1.000
_cell.length_c   1.000
_cell.angle_alpha   90.00
_cell.angle_beta   90.00
_cell.angle_gamma   90.00
#
_symmetry.space_group_name_H-M   'P 1'
#
loop_
_entity.id
_entity.type
_entity.pdbx_description
1 polymer ?
#
loop_
_entity_poly.entity_id
_entity_poly.type
_entity_poly.pdbx_seq_one_letter_code
_entity_poly.pdbx_strand_id
1 'polypeptide(L)'
;VLVDMTNPVRGWMKDGLDKDIDRNFTSKTASVLVNWGGFEDPESGIDDYSLAVYRRRLSGGTDEMSIIHQPESVGGTVNSINWHHFHHHHGDFLYVEMQTTNGAGSTITTTSSGVTVDLTAPEVQYLGDGVEPETNAQFS
;
A
#
# COMPACT_ATOMS: atom_id res chain seq x y z
N VAL A 1 -11.46 0.90 -41.00
CA VAL A 1 -10.62 0.67 -39.82
C VAL A 1 -11.00 1.74 -38.82
N LEU A 2 -11.64 1.36 -37.70
CA LEU A 2 -11.78 2.28 -36.58
C LEU A 2 -10.46 2.20 -35.79
N VAL A 3 -9.83 3.34 -35.55
CA VAL A 3 -8.72 3.43 -34.60
C VAL A 3 -9.37 3.78 -33.27
N ASP A 4 -9.22 2.90 -32.28
CA ASP A 4 -9.56 3.21 -30.89
C ASP A 4 -8.63 4.33 -30.41
N MET A 5 -9.23 5.39 -29.90
CA MET A 5 -8.53 6.55 -29.32
C MET A 5 -9.06 6.85 -27.91
N THR A 6 -9.83 5.92 -27.33
CA THR A 6 -10.38 6.07 -26.01
C THR A 6 -9.31 5.76 -24.97
N ASN A 7 -9.45 6.40 -23.81
CA ASN A 7 -8.61 6.07 -22.66
C ASN A 7 -9.27 4.94 -21.90
N PRO A 8 -8.49 4.04 -21.29
CA PRO A 8 -9.04 3.03 -20.41
C PRO A 8 -9.83 3.68 -19.26
N VAL A 9 -10.87 3.00 -18.82
CA VAL A 9 -11.70 3.38 -17.68
C VAL A 9 -10.90 3.13 -16.40
N ARG A 10 -10.83 4.16 -15.55
CA ARG A 10 -10.12 4.09 -14.27
C ARG A 10 -10.86 3.18 -13.30
N GLY A 11 -10.14 2.20 -12.76
CA GLY A 11 -10.62 1.35 -11.68
C GLY A 11 -10.28 1.87 -10.28
N TRP A 12 -10.27 0.96 -9.32
CA TRP A 12 -9.87 1.20 -7.94
C TRP A 12 -8.49 0.58 -7.65
N MET A 13 -7.75 1.18 -6.73
CA MET A 13 -6.42 0.75 -6.30
C MET A 13 -6.31 0.98 -4.79
N LYS A 14 -5.86 -0.02 -4.03
CA LYS A 14 -5.69 0.04 -2.57
C LYS A 14 -4.37 -0.61 -2.15
N ASP A 15 -3.76 -0.08 -1.10
CA ASP A 15 -2.60 -0.67 -0.44
C ASP A 15 -3.02 -1.56 0.75
N GLY A 16 -2.40 -2.74 0.89
CA GLY A 16 -2.67 -3.70 1.98
C GLY A 16 -3.02 -5.13 1.55
N LEU A 17 -2.89 -6.08 2.50
CA LEU A 17 -3.18 -7.53 2.35
C LEU A 17 -4.66 -7.87 2.27
N ASP A 18 -5.50 -7.01 2.83
CA ASP A 18 -6.94 -7.20 2.85
C ASP A 18 -7.60 -6.30 1.81
N LYS A 19 -8.23 -6.91 0.81
CA LYS A 19 -9.01 -6.19 -0.22
C LYS A 19 -10.11 -5.30 0.39
N ASP A 20 -10.50 -5.59 1.62
CA ASP A 20 -11.57 -4.94 2.38
C ASP A 20 -11.08 -3.95 3.45
N ILE A 21 -9.76 -3.85 3.69
CA ILE A 21 -9.21 -2.98 4.74
C ILE A 21 -8.12 -2.08 4.15
N ASP A 22 -8.47 -0.82 3.89
CA ASP A 22 -7.51 0.25 3.63
C ASP A 22 -6.77 0.56 4.94
N ARG A 23 -5.52 0.12 5.04
CA ARG A 23 -4.71 0.33 6.25
C ARG A 23 -3.85 1.58 6.09
N ASN A 24 -4.24 2.66 6.77
CA ASN A 24 -3.41 3.87 6.85
C ASN A 24 -2.03 3.63 7.50
N PHE A 25 -1.87 2.55 8.27
CA PHE A 25 -0.64 2.22 8.99
C PHE A 25 -0.21 0.76 8.81
N THR A 26 1.08 0.53 8.59
CA THR A 26 1.69 -0.80 8.49
C THR A 26 2.91 -0.95 9.39
N SER A 27 3.01 -2.10 10.06
CA SER A 27 4.23 -2.52 10.77
C SER A 27 5.19 -3.33 9.90
N LYS A 28 4.83 -3.58 8.63
CA LYS A 28 5.68 -4.30 7.67
C LYS A 28 6.69 -3.34 7.05
N THR A 29 7.93 -3.43 7.50
CA THR A 29 9.05 -2.59 7.04
C THR A 29 9.72 -3.08 5.76
N ALA A 30 9.41 -4.30 5.31
CA ALA A 30 10.12 -4.97 4.23
C ALA A 30 9.24 -5.40 3.06
N SER A 31 7.96 -5.05 3.06
CA SER A 31 7.03 -5.44 1.99
C SER A 31 6.06 -4.34 1.64
N VAL A 32 5.85 -4.15 0.33
CA VAL A 32 4.84 -3.25 -0.23
C VAL A 32 3.83 -4.10 -0.96
N LEU A 33 2.55 -3.93 -0.60
CA LEU A 33 1.46 -4.73 -1.13
C LEU A 33 0.35 -3.84 -1.65
N VAL A 34 -0.07 -4.09 -2.87
CA VAL A 34 -1.03 -3.27 -3.58
C VAL A 34 -1.94 -4.16 -4.40
N ASN A 35 -3.22 -3.82 -4.44
CA ASN A 35 -4.22 -4.50 -5.25
C ASN A 35 -5.09 -3.49 -5.99
N TRP A 36 -5.49 -3.85 -7.19
CA TRP A 36 -6.31 -3.01 -8.04
C TRP A 36 -7.31 -3.84 -8.83
N GLY A 37 -8.33 -3.18 -9.36
CA GLY A 37 -9.37 -3.83 -10.15
C GLY A 37 -10.36 -2.83 -10.73
N GLY A 38 -11.23 -3.32 -11.61
CA GLY A 38 -12.22 -2.47 -12.30
C GLY A 38 -11.62 -1.54 -13.37
N PHE A 39 -10.38 -1.79 -13.79
CA PHE A 39 -9.80 -1.17 -14.97
C PHE A 39 -10.27 -1.95 -16.18
N GLU A 40 -10.85 -1.24 -17.14
CA GLU A 40 -11.37 -1.85 -18.35
C GLU A 40 -11.31 -0.85 -19.50
N ASP A 41 -11.20 -1.39 -20.71
CA ASP A 41 -11.33 -0.61 -21.93
C ASP A 41 -12.29 -1.40 -22.84
N PRO A 42 -13.50 -0.87 -23.13
CA PRO A 42 -14.50 -1.62 -23.91
C PRO A 42 -14.10 -1.88 -25.36
N GLU A 43 -13.15 -1.11 -25.92
CA GLU A 43 -12.79 -1.15 -27.33
C GLU A 43 -11.57 -2.05 -27.59
N SER A 44 -10.53 -1.95 -26.76
CA SER A 44 -9.26 -2.67 -26.91
C SER A 44 -8.84 -3.51 -25.70
N GLY A 45 -9.48 -3.35 -24.54
CA GLY A 45 -9.06 -4.01 -23.30
C GLY A 45 -7.74 -3.45 -22.74
N ILE A 46 -7.30 -4.01 -21.61
CA ILE A 46 -6.05 -3.60 -20.95
C ILE A 46 -4.89 -4.49 -21.43
N ASP A 47 -3.81 -3.86 -21.89
CA ASP A 47 -2.59 -4.53 -22.35
C ASP A 47 -1.60 -4.72 -21.20
N ASP A 48 -1.30 -3.64 -20.47
CA ASP A 48 -0.28 -3.64 -19.42
C ASP A 48 -0.63 -2.78 -18.21
N TYR A 49 -0.13 -3.19 -17.06
CA TYR A 49 0.00 -2.35 -15.87
C TYR A 49 1.48 -2.19 -15.55
N SER A 50 1.94 -0.96 -15.38
CA SER A 50 3.30 -0.63 -14.94
C SER A 50 3.23 0.08 -13.59
N LEU A 51 3.91 -0.44 -12.58
CA LEU A 51 3.81 0.06 -11.21
C LEU A 51 5.17 0.55 -10.68
N ALA A 52 5.16 1.70 -10.02
CA ALA A 52 6.29 2.27 -9.32
C ALA A 52 5.95 2.53 -7.86
N VAL A 53 6.92 2.40 -6.96
CA VAL A 53 6.74 2.66 -5.53
C VAL A 53 7.53 3.89 -5.13
N TYR A 54 6.82 4.81 -4.49
CA TYR A 54 7.36 6.05 -3.96
C TYR A 54 7.35 6.02 -2.44
N ARG A 55 8.37 6.63 -1.86
CA ARG A 55 8.49 6.88 -0.43
C ARG A 55 8.67 8.37 -0.21
N ARG A 56 7.79 8.93 0.62
CA ARG A 56 7.89 10.26 1.20
C ARG A 56 8.38 10.16 2.64
N ARG A 57 9.41 10.93 2.98
CA ARG A 57 9.93 11.07 4.35
C ARG A 57 10.05 12.53 4.72
N LEU A 58 9.68 12.86 5.96
CA LEU A 58 9.96 14.16 6.55
C LEU A 58 11.34 14.14 7.20
N SER A 59 12.32 14.76 6.55
CA SER A 59 13.69 14.90 7.06
C SER A 59 13.98 16.38 7.31
N GLY A 60 14.18 16.77 8.57
CA GLY A 60 14.51 18.15 8.93
C GLY A 60 13.46 19.21 8.50
N GLY A 61 12.18 18.80 8.38
CA GLY A 61 11.09 19.68 7.96
C GLY A 61 10.91 19.82 6.44
N THR A 62 11.66 19.07 5.64
CA THR A 62 11.48 18.99 4.18
C THR A 62 10.87 17.64 3.78
N ASP A 63 9.95 17.67 2.82
CA ASP A 63 9.43 16.46 2.19
C ASP A 63 10.44 15.89 1.20
N GLU A 64 11.07 14.78 1.57
CA GLU A 64 11.95 14.02 0.68
C GLU A 64 11.14 12.93 -0.02
N MET A 65 10.92 13.10 -1.32
CA MET A 65 10.33 12.08 -2.19
C MET A 65 11.43 11.24 -2.83
N SER A 66 11.30 9.93 -2.74
CA SER A 66 12.24 8.97 -3.33
C SER A 66 11.51 7.83 -4.01
N ILE A 67 11.94 7.45 -5.22
CA ILE A 67 11.48 6.24 -5.89
C ILE A 67 12.25 5.08 -5.29
N ILE A 68 11.55 4.16 -4.65
CA ILE A 68 12.13 2.98 -4.01
C ILE A 68 11.91 1.70 -4.82
N HIS A 69 11.01 1.74 -5.80
CA HIS A 69 10.85 0.71 -6.83
C HIS A 69 10.60 1.40 -8.17
N GLN A 70 11.45 1.14 -9.16
CA GLN A 70 11.30 1.71 -10.50
C GLN A 70 10.04 1.17 -11.18
N PRO A 71 9.46 1.89 -12.16
CA PRO A 71 8.31 1.40 -12.92
C PRO A 71 8.59 0.00 -13.49
N GLU A 72 7.79 -0.98 -13.07
CA GLU A 72 7.87 -2.38 -13.51
C GLU A 72 6.55 -2.77 -14.16
N SER A 73 6.63 -3.25 -15.41
CA SER A 73 5.50 -3.84 -16.11
C SER A 73 5.18 -5.22 -15.52
N VAL A 74 3.93 -5.41 -15.13
CA VAL A 74 3.42 -6.65 -14.54
C VAL A 74 2.40 -7.36 -15.43
N GLY A 75 2.04 -6.77 -16.57
CA GLY A 75 1.08 -7.30 -17.54
C GLY A 75 -0.39 -7.06 -17.18
N GLY A 76 -1.26 -7.01 -18.19
CA GLY A 76 -2.69 -6.64 -18.05
C GLY A 76 -3.60 -7.64 -17.32
N THR A 77 -3.09 -8.80 -16.89
CA THR A 77 -3.87 -9.81 -16.15
C THR A 77 -3.60 -9.82 -14.65
N VAL A 78 -2.56 -9.12 -14.20
CA VAL A 78 -2.21 -9.02 -12.79
C VAL A 78 -3.08 -7.98 -12.11
N ASN A 79 -3.51 -8.27 -10.88
CA ASN A 79 -4.40 -7.42 -10.08
C ASN A 79 -3.89 -7.18 -8.66
N SER A 80 -2.74 -7.76 -8.32
CA SER A 80 -2.10 -7.60 -7.03
C SER A 80 -0.61 -7.91 -7.11
N ILE A 81 0.17 -7.18 -6.32
CA ILE A 81 1.62 -7.34 -6.23
C ILE A 81 2.02 -7.30 -4.76
N ASN A 82 2.98 -8.16 -4.41
CA ASN A 82 3.62 -8.20 -3.12
C ASN A 82 5.14 -8.18 -3.35
N TRP A 83 5.73 -7.00 -3.26
CA TRP A 83 7.18 -6.85 -3.35
C TRP A 83 7.82 -6.96 -1.98
N HIS A 84 9.01 -7.56 -1.96
CA HIS A 84 9.82 -7.77 -0.77
C HIS A 84 11.15 -7.03 -0.88
N HIS A 85 11.91 -7.00 0.21
CA HIS A 85 13.26 -6.41 0.30
C HIS A 85 13.32 -4.89 0.33
N PHE A 86 12.32 -4.27 0.95
CA PHE A 86 12.41 -2.86 1.32
C PHE A 86 13.05 -2.68 2.70
N HIS A 87 13.57 -1.48 2.93
CA HIS A 87 14.07 -1.05 4.24
C HIS A 87 13.39 0.27 4.61
N HIS A 88 12.16 0.15 5.10
CA HIS A 88 11.39 1.31 5.57
C HIS A 88 11.66 1.61 7.05
N HIS A 89 11.57 2.88 7.40
CA HIS A 89 11.72 3.39 8.76
C HIS A 89 10.37 3.87 9.29
N HIS A 90 10.26 3.96 10.61
CA HIS A 90 9.10 4.58 11.24
C HIS A 90 8.88 6.02 10.70
N GLY A 91 7.64 6.33 10.33
CA GLY A 91 7.25 7.62 9.76
C GLY A 91 7.43 7.74 8.24
N ASP A 92 7.96 6.71 7.56
CA ASP A 92 7.99 6.68 6.10
C ASP A 92 6.55 6.56 5.56
N PHE A 93 6.16 7.43 4.64
CA PHE A 93 4.89 7.34 3.91
C PHE A 93 5.14 6.73 2.54
N LEU A 94 4.43 5.66 2.20
CA LEU A 94 4.62 4.88 0.99
C LEU A 94 3.36 4.97 0.14
N TYR A 95 3.52 5.21 -1.16
CA TYR A 95 2.40 5.15 -2.10
C TYR A 95 2.85 4.52 -3.41
N VAL A 96 1.90 3.89 -4.08
CA VAL A 96 2.16 3.21 -5.35
C VAL A 96 1.47 3.99 -6.46
N GLU A 97 2.21 4.18 -7.55
CA GLU A 97 1.70 4.74 -8.79
C GLU A 97 1.61 3.61 -9.82
N MET A 98 0.48 3.51 -10.48
CA MET A 98 0.22 2.53 -11.53
C MET A 98 -0.15 3.26 -12.82
N GLN A 99 0.59 2.99 -13.88
CA GLN A 99 0.25 3.34 -15.25
C GLN A 99 -0.46 2.16 -15.90
N THR A 100 -1.67 2.38 -16.38
CA THR A 100 -2.47 1.38 -17.12
C THR A 100 -2.44 1.73 -18.60
N THR A 101 -2.06 0.78 -19.45
CA THR A 101 -1.98 0.92 -20.90
C THR A 101 -3.03 0.04 -21.55
N ASN A 102 -3.89 0.60 -22.41
CA ASN A 102 -4.86 -0.18 -23.18
C ASN A 102 -4.24 -0.76 -24.47
N GLY A 103 -4.96 -1.65 -25.15
CA GLY A 103 -4.51 -2.28 -26.40
C GLY A 103 -4.33 -1.30 -27.58
N ALA A 104 -4.86 -0.07 -27.47
CA ALA A 104 -4.65 1.02 -28.42
C ALA A 104 -3.40 1.88 -28.11
N GLY A 105 -2.72 1.65 -26.99
CA GLY A 105 -1.54 2.40 -26.55
C GLY A 105 -1.85 3.67 -25.76
N SER A 106 -3.11 3.93 -25.42
CA SER A 106 -3.52 4.98 -24.49
C SER A 106 -3.16 4.61 -23.06
N THR A 107 -2.73 5.60 -22.27
CA THR A 107 -2.27 5.36 -20.89
C THR A 107 -2.99 6.25 -19.88
N ILE A 108 -3.33 5.70 -18.72
CA ILE A 108 -3.80 6.47 -17.55
C ILE A 108 -2.92 6.19 -16.34
N THR A 109 -2.78 7.16 -15.43
CA THR A 109 -2.02 7.00 -14.19
C THR A 109 -2.96 7.03 -12.97
N THR A 110 -2.81 6.05 -12.09
CA THR A 110 -3.57 5.91 -10.84
C THR A 110 -2.63 5.79 -9.65
N THR A 111 -2.89 6.53 -8.59
CA THR A 111 -2.12 6.49 -7.34
C THR A 111 -2.95 5.84 -6.23
N SER A 112 -2.31 5.07 -5.37
CA SER A 112 -2.95 4.52 -4.15
C SER A 112 -3.17 5.60 -3.08
N SER A 113 -3.99 5.29 -2.07
CA SER A 113 -4.18 6.12 -0.86
C SER A 113 -2.86 6.33 -0.11
N GLY A 114 -2.04 5.27 -0.07
CA GLY A 114 -0.74 5.27 0.56
C GLY A 114 -0.81 4.90 2.04
N VAL A 115 0.29 4.35 2.54
CA VAL A 115 0.41 3.79 3.89
C VAL A 115 1.58 4.41 4.64
N THR A 116 1.39 4.70 5.92
CA THR A 116 2.46 5.16 6.81
C THR A 116 3.07 3.99 7.58
N VAL A 117 4.39 3.89 7.63
CA VAL A 117 5.09 2.85 8.39
C VAL A 117 5.11 3.24 9.87
N ASP A 118 4.40 2.47 10.69
CA ASP A 118 4.32 2.68 12.13
C ASP A 118 4.97 1.50 12.88
N LEU A 119 6.03 1.79 13.61
CA LEU A 119 6.78 0.84 14.43
C LEU A 119 6.74 1.23 15.91
N THR A 120 5.83 2.13 16.29
CA THR A 120 5.63 2.45 17.70
C THR A 120 5.25 1.18 18.46
N ALA A 121 5.95 0.95 19.57
CA ALA A 121 5.59 -0.13 20.47
C ALA A 121 4.20 0.17 21.06
N PRO A 122 3.33 -0.83 21.22
CA PRO A 122 2.08 -0.61 21.95
C PRO A 122 2.42 -0.14 23.36
N GLU A 123 1.81 0.97 23.79
CA GLU A 123 1.88 1.35 25.19
C GLU A 123 1.14 0.30 26.01
N VAL A 124 1.89 -0.58 26.68
CA VAL A 124 1.35 -1.48 27.69
C VAL A 124 1.00 -0.60 28.90
N GLN A 125 -0.23 -0.10 28.95
CA GLN A 125 -0.77 0.37 30.21
C GLN A 125 -0.85 -0.83 31.14
N TYR A 126 0.02 -0.87 32.15
CA TYR A 126 -0.14 -1.74 33.28
C TYR A 126 -1.49 -1.41 33.92
N LEU A 127 -2.51 -2.23 33.64
CA LEU A 127 -3.63 -2.38 34.54
C LEU A 127 -3.04 -2.94 35.84
N GLY A 128 -2.77 -2.05 36.80
CA GLY A 128 -2.42 -2.45 38.16
C GLY A 128 -3.47 -3.45 38.62
N ASP A 129 -3.02 -4.66 38.95
CA ASP A 129 -3.90 -5.60 39.63
C ASP A 129 -4.32 -4.96 40.96
N GLY A 130 -5.57 -5.20 41.33
CA GLY A 130 -6.12 -4.64 42.56
C GLY A 130 -5.26 -5.04 43.74
N VAL A 131 -4.80 -4.05 44.51
CA VAL A 131 -4.36 -4.28 45.89
C VAL A 131 -5.57 -4.67 46.74
N GLU A 132 -5.99 -5.92 46.65
CA GLU A 132 -6.72 -6.54 47.76
C GLU A 132 -5.68 -7.24 48.64
N PRO A 133 -5.46 -6.79 49.90
CA PRO A 133 -4.67 -7.54 50.85
C PRO A 133 -5.45 -8.80 51.20
N GLU A 134 -5.14 -9.89 50.48
CA GLU A 134 -5.58 -11.25 50.78
C GLU A 134 -5.32 -11.50 52.27
N THR A 135 -6.42 -11.70 52.98
CA THR A 135 -6.46 -11.93 54.41
C THR A 135 -5.70 -13.21 54.71
N ASN A 136 -4.71 -13.10 55.60
CA ASN A 136 -3.92 -14.19 56.18
C ASN A 136 -4.79 -15.38 56.62
N ALA A 137 -4.84 -16.45 55.81
CA ALA A 137 -5.33 -17.75 56.23
C ALA A 137 -4.13 -18.56 56.75
N GLN A 138 -4.00 -18.62 58.09
CA GLN A 138 -3.05 -19.51 58.76
C GLN A 138 -3.44 -20.97 58.49
N PHE A 139 -2.47 -21.75 58.01
CA PHE A 139 -2.50 -23.20 58.17
C PHE A 139 -1.96 -23.54 59.57
N SER A 140 -2.81 -24.07 60.44
CA SER A 140 -2.47 -25.07 61.47
C SER A 140 -3.70 -25.83 61.91
#